data_AF-A0AAW5UTI0-F1
#
_entry.id   AF-A0AAW5UTI0-F1
#
_cell.length_a   1.000
_cell.length_b   1.000
_cell.length_c   1.000
_cell.angle_alpha   90.00
_cell.angle_beta   90.00
_cell.angle_gamma   90.00
#
_symmetry.space_group_name_H-M   'P 1'
#
loop_
_entity.id
_entity.type
_entity.pdbx_description
1 polymer ?
#
loop_
_entity_poly.entity_id
_entity_poly.type
_entity_poly.pdbx_seq_one_letter_code
_entity_poly.pdbx_strand_id
1 'polypeptide(L)'
;MKKIFNIKKMGAIVLGLVAFAPAASAQDKVETTIAADVVNQYYWRGQLLGEVSLQPTLGIGYKGLSLTAWGSVGISQPEDTKEFDLTLAYETGGFHIGVTDYWFNSPNEKYFAYKAHETSHVFEANVGYDFGPVALNWYTNFAGHDGLNKDGDRAYSSYVEATAPFKLGGCDWAASIGAVPFATSFYGDANGFAVTNVSLKATKDLKITDSFSVPVFAQVAANPSTEKAYLVVGFTLQP
;
A
#
# COMPACT_ATOMS: atom_id res chain seq x y z
N MET A 1 -34.10 -23.10 -14.31
CA MET A 1 -34.10 -22.14 -13.18
C MET A 1 -32.68 -21.62 -12.99
N LYS A 2 -32.39 -20.43 -13.53
CA LYS A 2 -31.07 -19.78 -13.41
C LYS A 2 -30.93 -19.26 -11.97
N LYS A 3 -29.99 -19.80 -11.21
CA LYS A 3 -29.63 -19.25 -9.90
C LYS A 3 -28.92 -17.92 -10.12
N ILE A 4 -29.63 -16.84 -9.82
CA ILE A 4 -29.08 -15.48 -9.73
C ILE A 4 -28.11 -15.50 -8.56
N PHE A 5 -26.81 -15.34 -8.83
CA PHE A 5 -25.79 -15.18 -7.80
C PHE A 5 -25.99 -13.81 -7.13
N ASN A 6 -26.31 -13.84 -5.84
CA ASN A 6 -26.62 -12.69 -5.02
C ASN A 6 -25.29 -12.11 -4.49
N ILE A 7 -24.86 -10.96 -5.00
CA ILE A 7 -23.57 -10.26 -4.76
C ILE A 7 -23.41 -9.72 -3.32
N LYS A 8 -24.33 -10.01 -2.39
CA LYS A 8 -24.38 -9.37 -1.06
C LYS A 8 -23.38 -9.87 0.01
N LYS A 9 -22.29 -10.55 -0.34
CA LYS A 9 -21.28 -11.00 0.63
C LYS A 9 -19.86 -11.05 0.04
N MET A 10 -19.32 -9.90 -0.35
CA MET A 10 -17.87 -9.74 -0.46
C MET A 10 -17.39 -9.08 0.83
N GLY A 11 -16.87 -9.90 1.74
CA GLY A 11 -16.13 -9.42 2.91
C GLY A 11 -14.93 -8.63 2.41
N ALA A 12 -14.68 -7.48 3.04
CA ALA A 12 -13.61 -6.57 2.73
C ALA A 12 -12.27 -7.32 2.76
N ILE A 13 -11.64 -7.47 1.60
CA ILE A 13 -10.26 -7.93 1.49
C ILE A 13 -9.41 -6.68 1.68
N VAL A 14 -8.93 -6.45 2.90
CA VAL A 14 -8.08 -5.32 3.26
C VAL A 14 -6.78 -5.88 3.83
N LEU A 15 -5.67 -5.58 3.14
CA LEU A 15 -4.46 -4.93 3.67
C LEU A 15 -3.22 -5.34 2.88
N GLY A 16 -2.61 -4.35 2.25
CA GLY A 16 -1.23 -4.38 1.79
C GLY A 16 -0.95 -3.13 1.01
N LEU A 17 -0.92 -1.96 1.66
CA LEU A 17 -0.42 -0.64 1.19
C LEU A 17 -0.71 -0.22 -0.27
N VAL A 18 -1.68 -0.85 -0.92
CA VAL A 18 -2.52 -0.27 -1.93
C VAL A 18 -3.67 0.32 -1.14
N ALA A 19 -3.91 1.61 -1.30
CA ALA A 19 -5.15 2.22 -0.90
C ALA A 19 -6.30 1.53 -1.65
N PHE A 20 -6.72 0.36 -1.16
CA PHE A 20 -7.93 -0.29 -1.62
C PHE A 20 -9.06 0.56 -1.11
N ALA A 21 -9.52 1.47 -1.98
CA ALA A 21 -10.90 1.91 -1.88
C ALA A 21 -11.76 0.63 -1.87
N PRO A 22 -12.81 0.57 -1.02
CA PRO A 22 -13.73 -0.56 -1.05
C PRO A 22 -14.20 -0.76 -2.49
N ALA A 23 -14.10 -2.01 -2.97
CA ALA A 23 -14.38 -2.40 -4.35
C ALA A 23 -15.56 -1.60 -4.91
N ALA A 24 -15.32 -0.86 -6.00
CA ALA A 24 -16.25 0.05 -6.64
C ALA A 24 -17.55 -0.64 -7.08
N SER A 25 -18.46 -0.86 -6.13
CA SER A 25 -19.88 -0.86 -6.42
C SER A 25 -20.21 0.58 -6.77
N ALA A 26 -20.98 0.79 -7.84
CA ALA A 26 -21.57 2.07 -8.15
C ALA A 26 -22.47 2.51 -6.97
N GLN A 27 -21.87 3.10 -5.95
CA GLN A 27 -22.54 3.59 -4.75
C GLN A 27 -22.84 5.06 -4.97
N ASP A 28 -24.13 5.39 -4.98
CA ASP A 28 -24.63 6.77 -5.07
C ASP A 28 -24.39 7.59 -3.77
N LYS A 29 -23.56 7.08 -2.86
CA LYS A 29 -23.30 7.67 -1.55
C LYS A 29 -21.83 8.03 -1.42
N VAL A 30 -21.58 9.10 -0.67
CA VAL A 30 -20.23 9.45 -0.21
C VAL A 30 -19.83 8.44 0.87
N GLU A 31 -18.61 7.93 0.77
CA GLU A 31 -18.01 7.02 1.71
C GLU A 31 -16.88 7.71 2.45
N THR A 32 -16.77 7.45 3.75
CA THR A 32 -15.72 8.01 4.60
C THR A 32 -14.97 6.86 5.24
N THR A 33 -13.65 6.94 5.21
CA THR A 33 -12.75 6.00 5.88
C THR A 33 -12.10 6.70 7.06
N ILE A 34 -12.20 6.10 8.24
CA ILE A 34 -11.41 6.46 9.42
C ILE A 34 -10.82 5.15 9.91
N ALA A 35 -9.50 4.99 9.85
CA ALA A 35 -8.86 3.77 10.30
C ALA A 35 -7.47 4.05 10.90
N ALA A 36 -6.93 3.08 11.63
CA ALA A 36 -5.53 3.08 12.02
C ALA A 36 -5.02 1.65 12.13
N ASP A 37 -3.87 1.38 11.52
CA ASP A 37 -3.15 0.11 11.72
C ASP A 37 -2.11 0.26 12.83
N VAL A 38 -1.97 -0.77 13.65
CA VAL A 38 -0.81 -0.97 14.53
C VAL A 38 -0.03 -2.16 13.99
N VAL A 39 1.24 -1.94 13.68
CA VAL A 39 2.13 -2.98 13.12
C VAL A 39 3.40 -3.10 13.96
N ASN A 40 3.94 -4.32 14.05
CA ASN A 40 5.24 -4.54 14.70
C ASN A 40 6.42 -3.98 13.91
N GLN A 41 6.26 -3.80 12.59
CA GLN A 41 7.22 -3.17 11.71
C GLN A 41 6.52 -2.60 10.47
N TYR A 42 7.00 -1.46 9.98
CA TYR A 42 6.54 -0.87 8.73
C TYR A 42 7.33 -1.47 7.56
N TYR A 43 6.76 -2.52 6.97
CA TYR A 43 7.26 -3.17 5.76
C TYR A 43 6.54 -2.64 4.52
N TRP A 44 7.30 -2.21 3.50
CA TRP A 44 6.74 -1.71 2.24
C TRP A 44 7.58 -2.15 1.04
N ARG A 45 6.97 -2.92 0.12
CA ARG A 45 7.54 -3.32 -1.18
C ARG A 45 8.97 -3.88 -1.12
N GLY A 46 9.28 -4.65 -0.08
CA GLY A 46 10.62 -5.23 0.13
C GLY A 46 11.52 -4.44 1.08
N GLN A 47 11.05 -3.33 1.64
CA GLN A 47 11.83 -2.41 2.46
C GLN A 47 11.32 -2.37 3.91
N LEU A 48 12.24 -2.22 4.85
CA LEU A 48 11.93 -1.85 6.23
C LEU A 48 12.01 -0.32 6.32
N LEU A 49 10.85 0.32 6.49
CA LEU A 49 10.74 1.78 6.55
C LEU A 49 10.49 2.29 7.98
N GLY A 50 10.25 1.39 8.92
CA GLY A 50 10.09 1.73 10.33
C GLY A 50 9.92 0.49 11.19
N GLU A 51 10.15 0.65 12.49
CA GLU A 51 9.91 -0.37 13.51
C GLU A 51 8.42 -0.38 13.88
N VAL A 52 8.08 -0.64 15.16
CA VAL A 52 6.70 -0.61 15.63
C VAL A 52 6.07 0.74 15.29
N SER A 53 4.99 0.71 14.50
CA SER A 53 4.42 1.91 13.88
C SER A 53 2.90 1.98 14.04
N LEU A 54 2.39 3.20 14.20
CA LEU A 54 0.97 3.52 14.12
C LEU A 54 0.69 4.22 12.79
N GLN A 55 -0.31 3.72 12.06
CA GLN A 55 -0.54 4.10 10.67
C GLN A 55 -1.99 4.58 10.45
N PRO A 56 -2.29 5.87 10.69
CA PRO A 56 -3.63 6.40 10.53
C PRO A 56 -4.03 6.53 9.05
N THR A 57 -5.33 6.39 8.79
CA THR A 57 -5.96 6.60 7.47
C THR A 57 -7.20 7.46 7.62
N LEU A 58 -7.32 8.48 6.78
CA LEU A 58 -8.54 9.27 6.60
C LEU A 58 -8.85 9.35 5.11
N GLY A 59 -10.06 8.98 4.70
CA GLY A 59 -10.43 8.96 3.28
C GLY A 59 -11.85 9.42 3.02
N ILE A 60 -12.08 9.89 1.81
CA ILE A 60 -13.40 10.16 1.25
C ILE A 60 -13.49 9.58 -0.16
N GLY A 61 -14.59 8.90 -0.47
CA GLY A 61 -14.85 8.27 -1.76
C GLY A 61 -16.22 8.63 -2.32
N TYR A 62 -16.31 8.78 -3.65
CA TYR A 62 -17.57 8.95 -4.36
C TYR A 62 -17.47 8.48 -5.81
N LYS A 63 -18.34 7.55 -6.22
CA LYS A 63 -18.44 7.04 -7.60
C LYS A 63 -17.11 6.61 -8.21
N GLY A 64 -16.30 5.90 -7.42
CA GLY A 64 -14.99 5.40 -7.82
C GLY A 64 -13.84 6.39 -7.63
N LEU A 65 -14.10 7.69 -7.47
CA LEU A 65 -13.08 8.68 -7.11
C LEU A 65 -12.82 8.64 -5.59
N SER A 66 -11.57 8.66 -5.17
CA SER A 66 -11.18 8.73 -3.76
C SER A 66 -10.04 9.71 -3.50
N LEU A 67 -10.08 10.36 -2.34
CA LEU A 67 -8.99 11.14 -1.78
C LEU A 67 -8.67 10.60 -0.39
N THR A 68 -7.44 10.14 -0.19
CA THR A 68 -7.01 9.48 1.05
C THR A 68 -5.75 10.14 1.57
N ALA A 69 -5.76 10.45 2.87
CA ALA A 69 -4.58 10.75 3.65
C ALA A 69 -4.18 9.49 4.43
N TRP A 70 -2.93 9.08 4.31
CA TRP A 70 -2.33 8.02 5.10
C TRP A 70 -1.09 8.56 5.81
N GLY A 71 -0.68 7.95 6.90
CA GLY A 71 0.61 8.26 7.48
C GLY A 71 1.19 7.08 8.23
N SER A 72 2.46 7.20 8.59
CA SER A 72 3.17 6.26 9.45
C SER A 72 4.00 7.03 10.44
N VAL A 73 3.89 6.67 11.72
CA VAL A 73 4.74 7.20 12.78
C VAL A 73 5.26 6.01 13.57
N GLY A 74 6.59 5.85 13.58
CA GLY A 74 7.22 4.92 14.50
C GLY A 74 7.02 5.38 15.95
N ILE A 75 6.73 4.43 16.83
CA ILE A 75 6.49 4.66 18.25
C ILE A 75 7.56 4.02 19.14
N SER A 76 8.67 3.63 18.54
CA SER A 76 9.77 2.92 19.20
C SER A 76 10.84 3.90 19.68
N GLN A 77 11.16 4.93 18.88
CA GLN A 77 12.12 5.98 19.23
C GLN A 77 11.59 7.39 18.87
N PRO A 78 11.99 8.45 19.60
CA PRO A 78 11.61 9.82 19.28
C PRO A 78 11.99 10.31 17.88
N GLU A 79 13.08 9.77 17.33
CA GLU A 79 13.64 10.07 16.01
C GLU A 79 13.04 9.22 14.87
N ASP A 80 12.03 8.40 15.16
CA ASP A 80 11.41 7.55 14.16
C ASP A 80 10.89 8.37 12.95
N THR A 81 11.02 7.76 11.78
CA THR A 81 10.59 8.36 10.51
C THR A 81 9.10 8.66 10.55
N LYS A 82 8.73 9.82 10.00
CA LYS A 82 7.33 10.21 9.80
C LYS A 82 7.05 10.26 8.32
N GLU A 83 6.01 9.55 7.93
CA GLU A 83 5.47 9.57 6.58
C GLU A 83 4.04 10.11 6.59
N PHE A 84 3.72 10.90 5.58
CA PHE A 84 2.39 11.40 5.33
C PHE A 84 2.14 11.43 3.84
N ASP A 85 1.08 10.73 3.42
CA ASP A 85 0.78 10.48 2.02
C ASP A 85 -0.58 11.04 1.68
N LEU A 86 -0.66 11.72 0.54
CA LEU A 86 -1.93 12.09 -0.07
C LEU A 86 -2.11 11.36 -1.39
N THR A 87 -3.17 10.57 -1.49
CA THR A 87 -3.49 9.81 -2.70
C THR A 87 -4.82 10.25 -3.27
N LEU A 88 -4.81 10.63 -4.55
CA LEU A 88 -6.01 10.78 -5.39
C LEU A 88 -6.08 9.57 -6.33
N ALA A 89 -7.17 8.81 -6.26
CA ALA A 89 -7.34 7.61 -7.06
C ALA A 89 -8.73 7.53 -7.70
N TYR A 90 -8.82 6.76 -8.78
CA TYR A 90 -10.07 6.42 -9.45
C TYR A 90 -10.12 4.93 -9.76
N GLU A 91 -11.25 4.31 -9.43
CA GLU A 91 -11.50 2.89 -9.66
C GLU A 91 -12.83 2.65 -10.36
N THR A 92 -12.82 1.73 -11.32
CA THR A 92 -14.05 1.27 -11.99
C THR A 92 -13.91 -0.16 -12.50
N GLY A 93 -14.82 -1.04 -12.08
CA GLY A 93 -14.70 -2.47 -12.36
C GLY A 93 -13.41 -3.03 -11.77
N GLY A 94 -12.58 -3.66 -12.60
CA GLY A 94 -11.24 -4.12 -12.20
C GLY A 94 -10.15 -3.05 -12.36
N PHE A 95 -10.40 -1.93 -13.03
CA PHE A 95 -9.39 -0.91 -13.32
C PHE A 95 -9.17 0.04 -12.15
N HIS A 96 -7.91 0.39 -11.90
CA HIS A 96 -7.46 1.34 -10.89
C HIS A 96 -6.38 2.27 -11.48
N ILE A 97 -6.42 3.55 -11.13
CA ILE A 97 -5.37 4.53 -11.43
C ILE A 97 -5.31 5.57 -10.32
N GLY A 98 -4.12 6.09 -10.03
CA GLY A 98 -3.96 7.08 -8.99
C GLY A 98 -2.63 7.82 -9.05
N VAL A 99 -2.57 8.88 -8.24
CA VAL A 99 -1.36 9.63 -7.94
C VAL A 99 -1.24 9.76 -6.44
N THR A 100 -0.06 9.44 -5.93
CA THR A 100 0.31 9.59 -4.52
C THR A 100 1.42 10.60 -4.39
N ASP A 101 1.27 11.53 -3.46
CA ASP A 101 2.32 12.40 -2.95
C ASP A 101 2.81 11.82 -1.63
N TYR A 102 3.97 11.16 -1.66
CA TYR A 102 4.66 10.68 -0.47
C TYR A 102 5.46 11.81 0.15
N TRP A 103 5.27 12.08 1.43
CA TRP A 103 6.14 12.99 2.16
C TRP A 103 6.79 12.29 3.35
N PHE A 104 8.12 12.35 3.40
CA PHE A 104 8.91 11.94 4.56
C PHE A 104 9.50 13.16 5.27
N ASN A 105 9.72 13.05 6.57
CA ASN A 105 10.40 14.08 7.37
C ASN A 105 11.92 14.22 7.09
N SER A 106 12.42 13.61 6.00
CA SER A 106 13.80 13.63 5.54
C SER A 106 13.83 13.62 4.00
N PRO A 107 14.77 14.34 3.35
CA PRO A 107 15.87 15.14 3.94
C PRO A 107 15.43 16.51 4.49
N ASN A 108 14.21 16.95 4.19
CA ASN A 108 13.65 18.23 4.63
C ASN A 108 12.34 18.02 5.43
N GLU A 109 12.32 18.49 6.67
CA GLU A 109 11.18 18.36 7.58
C GLU A 109 10.00 19.31 7.27
N LYS A 110 10.14 20.21 6.29
CA LYS A 110 9.09 21.16 5.92
C LYS A 110 8.14 20.55 4.90
N TYR A 111 6.93 20.21 5.32
CA TYR A 111 5.86 19.71 4.43
C TYR A 111 5.51 20.64 3.25
N PHE A 112 5.69 21.96 3.38
CA PHE A 112 5.38 22.89 2.27
C PHE A 112 6.58 23.18 1.35
N ALA A 113 7.68 22.44 1.49
CA ALA A 113 8.86 22.60 0.64
C ALA A 113 8.74 21.76 -0.65
N TYR A 114 8.16 22.34 -1.70
CA TYR A 114 8.02 21.70 -3.02
C TYR A 114 9.10 22.13 -4.03
N LYS A 115 10.06 22.95 -3.61
CA LYS A 115 11.10 23.47 -4.49
C LYS A 115 12.04 22.34 -4.95
N ALA A 116 12.44 22.39 -6.22
CA ALA A 116 13.41 21.46 -6.80
C ALA A 116 14.71 21.42 -5.97
N HIS A 117 15.22 20.21 -5.75
CA HIS A 117 16.43 19.95 -4.94
C HIS A 117 16.33 20.31 -3.44
N GLU A 118 15.13 20.64 -2.95
CA GLU A 118 14.89 20.91 -1.51
C GLU A 118 13.75 20.05 -0.95
N THR A 119 12.90 19.49 -1.81
CA THR A 119 11.71 18.75 -1.41
C THR A 119 12.02 17.36 -0.87
N SER A 120 11.25 16.90 0.11
CA SER A 120 11.18 15.48 0.53
C SER A 120 10.02 14.74 -0.13
N HIS A 121 9.19 15.45 -0.91
CA HIS A 121 8.04 14.85 -1.57
C HIS A 121 8.50 13.93 -2.69
N VAL A 122 7.82 12.80 -2.87
CA VAL A 122 7.97 11.91 -4.02
C VAL A 122 6.59 11.69 -4.62
N PHE A 123 6.43 12.05 -5.89
CA PHE A 123 5.15 11.87 -6.57
C PHE A 123 5.18 10.58 -7.38
N GLU A 124 4.29 9.66 -7.06
CA GLU A 124 4.12 8.36 -7.72
C GLU A 124 2.81 8.34 -8.50
N ALA A 125 2.87 7.90 -9.75
CA ALA A 125 1.69 7.53 -10.52
C ALA A 125 1.55 6.01 -10.47
N ASN A 126 0.31 5.54 -10.36
CA ASN A 126 0.01 4.12 -10.33
C ASN A 126 -1.13 3.77 -11.28
N VAL A 127 -1.09 2.54 -11.78
CA VAL A 127 -2.15 1.96 -12.61
C VAL A 127 -2.21 0.47 -12.37
N GLY A 128 -3.41 -0.08 -12.31
CA GLY A 128 -3.62 -1.48 -12.04
C GLY A 128 -4.89 -2.04 -12.64
N TYR A 129 -4.94 -3.36 -12.69
CA TYR A 129 -6.14 -4.09 -13.06
C TYR A 129 -6.28 -5.38 -12.25
N ASP A 130 -7.44 -5.57 -11.63
CA ASP A 130 -7.86 -6.82 -11.00
C ASP A 130 -8.64 -7.68 -12.02
N PHE A 131 -8.05 -8.82 -12.38
CA PHE A 131 -8.66 -9.77 -13.30
C PHE A 131 -9.57 -10.78 -12.59
N GLY A 132 -9.59 -10.80 -11.25
CA GLY A 132 -10.28 -11.78 -10.40
C GLY A 132 -9.34 -12.80 -9.77
N PRO A 133 -8.65 -13.68 -10.53
CA PRO A 133 -7.70 -14.64 -9.96
C PRO A 133 -6.34 -14.03 -9.65
N VAL A 134 -6.01 -12.88 -10.28
CA VAL A 134 -4.78 -12.13 -10.06
C VAL A 134 -5.03 -10.66 -10.33
N ALA A 135 -4.43 -9.79 -9.53
CA ALA A 135 -4.34 -8.36 -9.78
C ALA A 135 -2.91 -8.00 -10.17
N LEU A 136 -2.77 -7.08 -11.13
CA LEU A 136 -1.48 -6.53 -11.55
C LEU A 136 -1.48 -5.03 -11.30
N ASN A 137 -0.42 -4.52 -10.67
CA ASN A 137 -0.25 -3.10 -10.41
C ASN A 137 1.14 -2.64 -10.84
N TRP A 138 1.20 -1.43 -11.39
CA TRP A 138 2.41 -0.74 -11.78
C TRP A 138 2.46 0.63 -11.12
N TYR A 139 3.65 1.00 -10.66
CA TYR A 139 3.93 2.23 -9.93
C TYR A 139 5.19 2.89 -10.49
N THR A 140 5.20 4.21 -10.64
CA THR A 140 6.37 4.98 -11.07
C THR A 140 6.44 6.32 -10.36
N ASN A 141 7.55 6.57 -9.67
CA ASN A 141 7.92 7.89 -9.18
C ASN A 141 8.25 8.79 -10.39
N PHE A 142 7.51 9.87 -10.60
CA PHE A 142 7.69 10.75 -11.76
C PHE A 142 8.21 12.15 -11.41
N ALA A 143 8.09 12.58 -10.14
CA ALA A 143 8.57 13.87 -9.68
C ALA A 143 9.03 13.82 -8.21
N GLY A 144 9.64 14.90 -7.74
CA GLY A 144 10.11 15.01 -6.35
C GLY A 144 11.48 14.37 -6.10
N HIS A 145 11.73 13.93 -4.86
CA HIS A 145 12.94 13.32 -4.33
C HIS A 145 13.05 11.83 -4.65
N ASP A 146 12.91 11.50 -5.93
CA ASP A 146 13.08 10.14 -6.43
C ASP A 146 14.56 9.68 -6.35
N GLY A 147 14.79 8.37 -6.40
CA GLY A 147 16.13 7.78 -6.48
C GLY A 147 16.86 8.05 -7.80
N LEU A 148 18.10 7.60 -7.87
CA LEU A 148 19.00 7.78 -9.01
C LEU A 148 19.22 6.46 -9.76
N ASN A 149 19.36 6.54 -11.08
CA ASN A 149 19.77 5.42 -11.92
C ASN A 149 21.30 5.26 -11.93
N LYS A 150 21.82 4.37 -12.78
CA LYS A 150 23.26 4.10 -12.92
C LYS A 150 24.09 5.28 -13.40
N ASP A 151 23.47 6.20 -14.13
CA ASP A 151 24.13 7.37 -14.71
C ASP A 151 24.07 8.59 -13.75
N GLY A 152 23.40 8.44 -12.60
CA GLY A 152 23.20 9.51 -11.62
C GLY A 152 22.02 10.44 -11.94
N ASP A 153 21.20 10.10 -12.94
CA ASP A 153 19.98 10.80 -13.29
C ASP A 153 18.78 10.26 -12.51
N ARG A 154 17.65 10.99 -12.50
CA ARG A 154 16.39 10.52 -11.90
C ARG A 154 16.03 9.13 -12.44
N ALA A 155 15.78 8.19 -11.53
CA ALA A 155 15.53 6.80 -11.89
C ALA A 155 14.16 6.54 -12.52
N TYR A 156 13.18 7.41 -12.25
CA TYR A 156 11.77 7.08 -12.45
C TYR A 156 11.45 5.77 -11.74
N SER A 157 11.83 5.69 -10.46
CA SER A 157 11.82 4.45 -9.70
C SER A 157 10.45 3.80 -9.82
N SER A 158 10.45 2.59 -10.37
CA SER A 158 9.23 1.88 -10.70
C SER A 158 9.14 0.59 -9.92
N TYR A 159 7.92 0.16 -9.65
CA TYR A 159 7.62 -1.11 -8.99
C TYR A 159 6.43 -1.75 -9.69
N VAL A 160 6.48 -3.07 -9.87
CA VAL A 160 5.39 -3.86 -10.42
C VAL A 160 5.07 -4.99 -9.46
N GLU A 161 3.79 -5.28 -9.26
CA GLU A 161 3.36 -6.36 -8.37
C GLU A 161 2.19 -7.16 -8.96
N ALA A 162 2.29 -8.47 -8.81
CA ALA A 162 1.20 -9.41 -9.05
C ALA A 162 0.73 -9.99 -7.70
N THR A 163 -0.58 -9.94 -7.46
CA THR A 163 -1.18 -10.44 -6.22
C THR A 163 -2.34 -11.39 -6.53
N ALA A 164 -2.32 -12.58 -5.94
CA ALA A 164 -3.34 -13.61 -6.09
C ALA A 164 -4.06 -13.85 -4.75
N PRO A 165 -5.36 -13.50 -4.65
CA PRO A 165 -6.15 -13.75 -3.44
C PRO A 165 -6.69 -15.18 -3.40
N PHE A 166 -6.78 -15.78 -2.21
CA PHE A 166 -7.46 -17.06 -1.98
C PHE A 166 -7.97 -17.19 -0.55
N LYS A 167 -8.85 -18.16 -0.28
CA LYS A 167 -9.37 -18.44 1.07
C LYS A 167 -8.91 -19.80 1.54
N LEU A 168 -8.36 -19.88 2.75
CA LEU A 168 -7.88 -21.12 3.36
C LEU A 168 -7.92 -21.03 4.88
N GLY A 169 -8.37 -22.08 5.56
CA GLY A 169 -8.35 -22.14 7.03
C GLY A 169 -9.25 -21.11 7.75
N GLY A 170 -10.24 -20.55 7.05
CA GLY A 170 -11.09 -19.48 7.58
C GLY A 170 -10.40 -18.11 7.65
N CYS A 171 -9.29 -17.94 6.92
CA CYS A 171 -8.63 -16.66 6.70
C CYS A 171 -8.70 -16.29 5.21
N ASP A 172 -8.63 -14.99 4.94
CA ASP A 172 -8.40 -14.43 3.63
C ASP A 172 -6.89 -14.32 3.41
N TRP A 173 -6.39 -14.87 2.31
CA TRP A 173 -4.97 -14.91 1.98
C TRP A 173 -4.68 -14.11 0.70
N ALA A 174 -3.48 -13.53 0.66
CA ALA A 174 -2.92 -12.90 -0.53
C ALA A 174 -1.47 -13.38 -0.71
N ALA A 175 -1.17 -13.98 -1.85
CA ALA A 175 0.20 -14.26 -2.28
C ALA A 175 0.64 -13.20 -3.29
N SER A 176 1.80 -12.59 -3.07
CA SER A 176 2.29 -11.48 -3.90
C SER A 176 3.74 -11.69 -4.34
N ILE A 177 4.02 -11.33 -5.59
CA ILE A 177 5.38 -11.17 -6.11
C ILE A 177 5.52 -9.78 -6.72
N GLY A 178 6.54 -9.05 -6.29
CA GLY A 178 6.83 -7.71 -6.73
C GLY A 178 8.29 -7.54 -7.13
N ALA A 179 8.49 -6.69 -8.13
CA ALA A 179 9.79 -6.44 -8.73
C ALA A 179 9.97 -4.96 -9.07
N VAL A 180 11.23 -4.56 -9.02
CA VAL A 180 11.71 -3.31 -9.59
C VAL A 180 12.18 -3.62 -11.02
N PRO A 181 11.66 -2.95 -12.05
CA PRO A 181 12.01 -3.25 -13.44
C PRO A 181 13.32 -2.61 -13.90
N PHE A 182 13.76 -1.53 -13.25
CA PHE A 182 14.89 -0.69 -13.69
C PHE A 182 15.84 -0.35 -12.54
N ALA A 183 17.08 0.04 -12.87
CA ALA A 183 18.05 0.41 -11.85
C ALA A 183 17.61 1.67 -11.09
N THR A 184 17.69 1.63 -9.76
CA THR A 184 17.30 2.74 -8.87
C THR A 184 17.91 2.60 -7.48
N SER A 185 18.28 3.73 -6.88
CA SER A 185 18.64 3.81 -5.45
C SER A 185 17.43 3.83 -4.50
N PHE A 186 16.20 3.96 -5.00
CA PHE A 186 15.01 4.12 -4.15
C PHE A 186 14.49 2.80 -3.55
N TYR A 187 14.70 1.68 -4.24
CA TYR A 187 14.24 0.36 -3.82
C TYR A 187 15.42 -0.57 -3.52
N GLY A 188 16.05 -0.38 -2.36
CA GLY A 188 17.15 -1.21 -1.89
C GLY A 188 18.37 -1.25 -2.83
N ASP A 189 18.67 -0.13 -3.50
CA ASP A 189 19.80 0.02 -4.44
C ASP A 189 19.84 -1.04 -5.56
N ALA A 190 18.67 -1.31 -6.16
CA ALA A 190 18.54 -2.24 -7.28
C ALA A 190 19.40 -1.81 -8.48
N ASN A 191 20.33 -2.68 -8.90
CA ASN A 191 21.23 -2.45 -10.03
C ASN A 191 20.61 -2.80 -11.41
N GLY A 192 19.29 -2.92 -11.51
CA GLY A 192 18.56 -3.35 -12.70
C GLY A 192 17.24 -4.01 -12.31
N PHE A 193 16.78 -4.95 -13.14
CA PHE A 193 15.64 -5.79 -12.77
C PHE A 193 15.96 -6.58 -11.48
N ALA A 194 15.08 -6.48 -10.49
CA ALA A 194 15.23 -7.16 -9.22
C ALA A 194 13.87 -7.56 -8.65
N VAL A 195 13.74 -8.81 -8.19
CA VAL A 195 12.58 -9.24 -7.39
C VAL A 195 12.81 -8.76 -5.96
N THR A 196 11.97 -7.84 -5.49
CA THR A 196 12.13 -7.19 -4.18
C THR A 196 11.06 -7.60 -3.18
N ASN A 197 9.97 -8.22 -3.62
CA ASN A 197 8.92 -8.70 -2.73
C ASN A 197 8.46 -10.10 -3.16
N VAL A 198 8.55 -11.06 -2.24
CA VAL A 198 7.81 -12.32 -2.31
C VAL A 198 7.12 -12.47 -0.96
N SER A 199 5.79 -12.46 -0.94
CA SER A 199 5.08 -12.46 0.33
C SER A 199 3.80 -13.30 0.31
N LEU A 200 3.43 -13.73 1.52
CA LEU A 200 2.17 -14.39 1.80
C LEU A 200 1.58 -13.74 3.05
N LYS A 201 0.38 -13.19 2.90
CA LYS A 201 -0.36 -12.52 3.97
C LYS A 201 -1.66 -13.24 4.24
N ALA A 202 -2.01 -13.38 5.52
CA ALA A 202 -3.30 -13.83 5.99
C ALA A 202 -3.97 -12.74 6.81
N THR A 203 -5.26 -12.52 6.58
CA THR A 203 -6.12 -11.61 7.34
C THR A 203 -7.33 -12.37 7.87
N LYS A 204 -7.77 -12.03 9.08
CA LYS A 204 -9.00 -12.53 9.68
C LYS A 204 -9.65 -11.47 10.56
N ASP A 205 -10.95 -11.29 10.36
CA ASP A 205 -11.76 -10.45 11.24
C ASP A 205 -12.00 -11.15 12.57
N LEU A 206 -11.51 -10.53 13.65
CA LEU A 206 -11.86 -10.92 15.00
C LEU A 206 -13.14 -10.19 15.42
N LYS A 207 -14.23 -10.95 15.50
CA LYS A 207 -15.51 -10.44 15.96
C LYS A 207 -15.44 -10.14 17.46
N ILE A 208 -15.57 -8.86 17.83
CA ILE A 208 -15.59 -8.42 19.23
C ILE A 208 -17.03 -8.29 19.72
N THR A 209 -17.90 -7.67 18.91
CA THR A 209 -19.35 -7.58 19.13
C THR A 209 -20.11 -7.88 17.84
N ASP A 210 -21.44 -7.82 17.87
CA ASP A 210 -22.25 -7.95 16.64
C ASP A 210 -22.06 -6.79 15.65
N SER A 211 -21.59 -5.64 16.13
CA SER A 211 -21.40 -4.43 15.32
C SER A 211 -19.94 -4.02 15.16
N PHE A 212 -19.00 -4.67 15.86
CA PHE A 212 -17.60 -4.28 15.87
C PHE A 212 -16.69 -5.50 15.68
N SER A 213 -15.81 -5.42 14.69
CA SER A 213 -14.79 -6.42 14.40
C SER A 213 -13.46 -5.73 14.14
N VAL A 214 -12.39 -6.41 14.53
CA VAL A 214 -11.01 -5.93 14.34
C VAL A 214 -10.33 -6.87 13.35
N PRO A 215 -10.00 -6.41 12.14
CA PRO A 215 -9.14 -7.16 11.23
C PRO A 215 -7.77 -7.37 11.87
N VAL A 216 -7.32 -8.61 11.94
CA VAL A 216 -5.96 -8.99 12.36
C VAL A 216 -5.27 -9.66 11.19
N PHE A 217 -3.99 -9.36 10.98
CA PHE A 217 -3.23 -9.93 9.90
C PHE A 217 -1.81 -10.32 10.32
N ALA A 218 -1.26 -11.29 9.60
CA ALA A 218 0.14 -11.66 9.64
C ALA A 218 0.66 -11.86 8.22
N GLN A 219 1.91 -11.48 7.98
CA GLN A 219 2.58 -11.59 6.69
C GLN A 219 4.00 -12.09 6.86
N VAL A 220 4.36 -13.11 6.10
CA VAL A 220 5.76 -13.45 5.84
C VAL A 220 6.14 -12.84 4.51
N ALA A 221 7.27 -12.14 4.47
CA ALA A 221 7.79 -11.55 3.24
C ALA A 221 9.30 -11.72 3.16
N ALA A 222 9.81 -11.81 1.93
CA ALA A 222 11.24 -11.79 1.66
C ALA A 222 11.53 -10.79 0.54
N ASN A 223 12.68 -10.12 0.63
CA ASN A 223 13.28 -9.37 -0.45
C ASN A 223 14.49 -10.16 -0.97
N PRO A 224 14.34 -10.94 -2.06
CA PRO A 224 15.44 -11.70 -2.65
C PRO A 224 16.62 -10.83 -3.08
N SER A 225 16.36 -9.60 -3.56
CA SER A 225 17.42 -8.69 -4.02
C SER A 225 18.36 -8.24 -2.90
N THR A 226 17.84 -8.05 -1.68
CA THR A 226 18.64 -7.62 -0.53
C THR A 226 18.90 -8.75 0.46
N GLU A 227 18.46 -9.98 0.16
CA GLU A 227 18.55 -11.17 1.02
C GLU A 227 17.94 -10.98 2.43
N LYS A 228 16.89 -10.16 2.54
CA LYS A 228 16.21 -9.87 3.81
C LYS A 228 14.87 -10.61 3.91
N ALA A 229 14.46 -10.94 5.13
CA ALA A 229 13.18 -11.55 5.44
C ALA A 229 12.47 -10.78 6.56
N TYR A 230 11.14 -10.78 6.51
CA TYR A 230 10.27 -9.99 7.36
C TYR A 230 9.09 -10.83 7.83
N LEU A 231 8.69 -10.61 9.08
CA LEU A 231 7.50 -11.20 9.68
C LEU A 231 6.67 -10.09 10.32
N VAL A 232 5.61 -9.68 9.62
CA VAL A 232 4.74 -8.57 10.01
C VAL A 232 3.51 -9.14 10.69
N VAL A 233 3.10 -8.51 11.78
CA VAL A 233 1.81 -8.73 12.42
C VAL A 233 1.19 -7.38 12.76
N GLY A 234 -0.12 -7.27 12.59
CA GLY A 234 -0.84 -6.06 12.92
C GLY A 234 -2.34 -6.25 13.00
N PHE A 235 -3.02 -5.17 13.36
CA PHE A 235 -4.46 -5.10 13.38
C PHE A 235 -4.94 -3.70 13.00
N THR A 236 -6.17 -3.64 12.50
CA THR A 236 -6.81 -2.40 12.04
C THR A 236 -7.91 -1.99 12.99
N LEU A 237 -7.86 -0.75 13.46
CA LEU A 237 -8.97 -0.11 14.16
C LEU A 237 -9.80 0.67 13.15
N GLN A 238 -11.10 0.39 13.09
CA GLN A 238 -12.05 1.09 12.23
C GLN A 238 -13.42 1.16 12.95
N PRO A 239 -14.05 2.34 13.03
CA PRO A 239 -15.30 2.55 13.77
C PRO A 239 -16.55 2.06 13.02
#